data_AF-A0A8J4UNE0-F1
#
_entry.id   AF-A0A8J4UNE0-F1
#
_cell.length_a   1.000
_cell.length_b   1.000
_cell.length_c   1.000
_cell.angle_alpha   90.00
_cell.angle_beta   90.00
_cell.angle_gamma   90.00
#
_symmetry.space_group_name_H-M   'P 1'
#
loop_
_entity.id
_entity.type
_entity.pdbx_description
1 polymer ?
#
loop_
_entity_poly.entity_id
_entity_poly.type
_entity_poly.pdbx_seq_one_letter_code
_entity_poly.pdbx_strand_id
1 'polypeptide(L)'
;FLVYNCTTGSINPFHWGEVEHHVISTFKRNPLEQAFRRPNVNLTSNHLINQYWIAVSHKAPAFLYDLFLRITGREPRMMKTITRLHKAMMVLEYFTSHSWVWNTDNVTMLINQLGAEDRKVFNFDVRQLHWAEYMESYCMGTKQYLLNEELSGLPAARKHLN
;
A
#
# COMPACT_ATOMS: atom_id res chain seq x y z
N PHE A 1 25.33 7.71 23.29
CA PHE A 1 23.89 7.62 23.59
C PHE A 1 23.40 6.24 23.18
N LEU A 2 22.47 5.64 23.92
CA LEU A 2 21.89 4.33 23.58
C LEU A 2 20.73 4.54 22.60
N VAL A 3 20.68 3.76 21.51
CA VAL A 3 19.66 3.89 20.45
C VAL A 3 18.78 2.64 20.45
N TYR A 4 17.46 2.84 20.39
CA TYR A 4 16.47 1.76 20.38
C TYR A 4 15.74 1.76 19.04
N ASN A 5 16.04 0.79 18.18
CA ASN A 5 15.37 0.65 16.88
C ASN A 5 14.15 -0.25 17.02
N CYS A 6 12.95 0.32 16.98
CA CYS A 6 11.70 -0.43 16.93
C CYS A 6 11.35 -0.71 15.46
N THR A 7 11.86 -1.82 14.92
CA THR A 7 11.71 -2.18 13.51
C THR A 7 11.37 -3.65 13.36
N THR A 8 10.59 -3.98 12.33
CA THR A 8 10.11 -5.36 12.11
C THR A 8 11.10 -6.22 11.31
N GLY A 9 12.01 -5.61 10.54
CA GLY A 9 12.79 -6.32 9.52
C GLY A 9 13.57 -7.57 9.99
N SER A 10 14.17 -7.54 11.19
CA SER A 10 14.96 -8.66 11.72
C SER A 10 14.16 -9.67 12.54
N ILE A 11 13.01 -9.27 13.10
CA ILE A 11 12.30 -10.05 14.14
C ILE A 11 10.86 -10.42 13.76
N ASN A 12 10.28 -9.75 12.77
CA ASN A 12 8.97 -10.04 12.20
C ASN A 12 8.91 -9.47 10.76
N PRO A 13 9.68 -10.03 9.80
CA PRO A 13 9.79 -9.45 8.47
C PRO A 13 8.44 -9.42 7.74
N PHE A 14 8.27 -8.42 6.88
CA PHE A 14 7.10 -8.28 6.02
C PHE A 14 7.55 -7.96 4.60
N HIS A 15 7.25 -8.86 3.66
CA HIS A 15 7.80 -8.81 2.31
C HIS A 15 6.82 -8.15 1.33
N TRP A 16 7.37 -7.55 0.27
CA TRP A 16 6.57 -6.89 -0.77
C TRP A 16 5.53 -7.80 -1.45
N GLY A 17 5.82 -9.09 -1.59
CA GLY A 17 4.85 -10.06 -2.11
C GLY A 17 3.65 -10.27 -1.17
N GLU A 18 3.88 -10.20 0.14
CA GLU A 18 2.80 -10.30 1.15
C GLU A 18 1.96 -9.02 1.17
N VAL A 19 2.61 -7.85 1.05
CA VAL A 19 1.93 -6.56 0.87
C VAL A 19 0.99 -6.61 -0.34
N GLU A 20 1.51 -7.03 -1.50
CA GLU A 20 0.74 -7.16 -2.74
C GLU A 20 -0.47 -8.09 -2.53
N HIS A 21 -0.23 -9.27 -1.96
CA HIS A 21 -1.28 -10.25 -1.68
C HIS A 21 -2.40 -9.68 -0.79
N HIS A 22 -2.04 -9.07 0.34
CA HIS A 22 -3.04 -8.56 1.29
C HIS A 22 -3.81 -7.36 0.75
N VAL A 23 -3.15 -6.44 0.04
CA VAL A 23 -3.81 -5.27 -0.58
C VAL A 23 -4.80 -5.71 -1.65
N ILE A 24 -4.38 -6.61 -2.55
CA ILE A 24 -5.25 -7.12 -3.63
C ILE A 24 -6.42 -7.90 -3.03
N SER A 25 -6.16 -8.80 -2.08
CA SER A 25 -7.20 -9.60 -1.42
C SER A 25 -8.24 -8.72 -0.73
N THR A 26 -7.78 -7.69 0.00
CA THR A 26 -8.66 -6.77 0.73
C THR A 26 -9.53 -5.97 -0.22
N PHE A 27 -8.97 -5.32 -1.26
CA PHE A 27 -9.77 -4.54 -2.21
C PHE A 27 -10.59 -5.42 -3.17
N LYS A 28 -10.28 -6.71 -3.30
CA LYS A 28 -11.16 -7.67 -3.98
C LYS A 28 -12.43 -7.95 -3.17
N ARG A 29 -12.31 -8.07 -1.84
CA ARG A 29 -13.43 -8.29 -0.89
C ARG A 29 -14.21 -7.00 -0.60
N ASN A 30 -13.49 -5.89 -0.51
CA ASN A 30 -13.96 -4.57 -0.07
C ASN A 30 -13.60 -3.52 -1.12
N PRO A 31 -14.29 -3.52 -2.27
CA PRO A 31 -13.93 -2.64 -3.37
C PRO A 31 -14.13 -1.15 -3.06
N LEU A 32 -13.32 -0.35 -3.76
CA LEU A 32 -13.45 1.11 -3.79
C LEU A 32 -14.64 1.51 -4.67
N GLU A 33 -15.41 2.50 -4.22
CA GLU A 33 -16.64 2.95 -4.87
C GLU A 33 -16.38 3.84 -6.07
N GLN A 34 -15.40 4.74 -5.96
CA GLN A 34 -15.12 5.74 -6.98
C GLN A 34 -13.94 5.35 -7.88
N ALA A 35 -13.41 4.14 -7.72
CA ALA A 35 -12.26 3.69 -8.49
C ALA A 35 -12.63 3.37 -9.93
N PHE A 36 -11.94 4.01 -10.89
CA PHE A 36 -12.07 3.72 -12.31
C PHE A 36 -11.73 2.25 -12.65
N ARG A 37 -10.78 1.66 -11.91
CA ARG A 37 -10.38 0.26 -11.99
C ARG A 37 -10.04 -0.21 -10.59
N ARG A 38 -10.29 -1.49 -10.29
CA ARG A 38 -9.78 -2.12 -9.06
C ARG A 38 -8.27 -1.88 -8.94
N PRO A 39 -7.76 -1.44 -7.77
CA PRO A 39 -6.33 -1.36 -7.54
C PRO A 39 -5.67 -2.71 -7.82
N ASN A 40 -4.60 -2.68 -8.62
CA ASN A 40 -3.74 -3.83 -8.84
C ASN A 40 -2.32 -3.38 -8.57
N VAL A 41 -1.70 -3.95 -7.54
CA VAL A 41 -0.32 -3.66 -7.16
C VAL A 41 0.52 -4.78 -7.74
N ASN A 42 1.60 -4.45 -8.43
CA ASN A 42 2.59 -5.43 -8.86
C ASN A 42 3.96 -4.82 -8.62
N LEU A 43 4.74 -5.45 -7.75
CA LEU A 43 6.08 -4.99 -7.40
C LEU A 43 7.10 -5.91 -8.06
N THR A 44 8.00 -5.31 -8.85
CA THR A 44 9.01 -6.06 -9.59
C THR A 44 10.37 -5.39 -9.48
N SER A 45 11.42 -6.20 -9.34
CA SER A 45 12.81 -5.76 -9.40
C SER A 45 13.33 -5.62 -10.83
N ASN A 46 12.59 -6.11 -11.83
CA ASN A 46 13.00 -6.05 -13.22
C ASN A 46 12.54 -4.73 -13.87
N HIS A 47 13.50 -3.85 -14.14
CA HIS A 47 13.25 -2.54 -14.72
C HIS A 47 12.52 -2.61 -16.08
N LEU A 48 12.87 -3.54 -16.95
CA LEU A 48 12.24 -3.67 -18.27
C LEU A 48 10.77 -4.08 -18.15
N ILE A 49 10.48 -5.06 -17.28
CA ILE A 49 9.11 -5.48 -16.99
C ILE A 49 8.31 -4.33 -16.37
N ASN A 50 8.92 -3.55 -15.47
CA ASN A 50 8.29 -2.37 -14.87
C ASN A 50 7.93 -1.33 -15.95
N GLN A 51 8.87 -0.99 -16.85
CA GLN A 51 8.62 -0.04 -17.93
C GLN A 51 7.52 -0.52 -18.90
N TYR A 52 7.51 -1.81 -19.22
CA TYR A 52 6.46 -2.43 -20.03
C TYR A 52 5.08 -2.24 -19.39
N TRP A 53 4.93 -2.59 -18.11
CA TRP A 53 3.66 -2.43 -17.40
C TRP A 53 3.25 -0.97 -17.22
N ILE A 54 4.20 -0.07 -16.98
CA ILE A 54 3.95 1.37 -16.97
C ILE A 54 3.38 1.85 -18.32
N ALA A 55 3.95 1.39 -19.43
CA ALA A 55 3.48 1.77 -20.76
C ALA A 55 2.07 1.21 -21.03
N VAL A 56 1.86 -0.09 -20.81
CA VAL A 56 0.65 -0.81 -21.23
C VAL A 56 -0.51 -0.65 -20.25
N SER A 57 -0.27 -0.66 -18.94
CA SER A 57 -1.34 -0.61 -17.94
C SER A 57 -1.66 0.80 -17.45
N HIS A 58 -0.71 1.76 -17.51
CA HIS A 58 -0.92 3.11 -17.02
C HIS A 58 -1.01 4.14 -18.15
N LYS A 59 0.04 4.28 -18.97
CA LYS A 59 0.13 5.37 -19.96
C LYS A 59 -0.80 5.17 -21.16
N ALA A 60 -0.81 4.00 -21.78
CA ALA A 60 -1.64 3.74 -22.96
C ALA A 60 -3.14 3.90 -22.67
N PRO A 61 -3.72 3.30 -21.59
CA PRO A 61 -5.14 3.48 -21.28
C PRO A 61 -5.48 4.93 -20.93
N ALA A 62 -4.60 5.63 -20.20
CA ALA A 62 -4.81 7.03 -19.87
C ALA A 62 -4.80 7.94 -21.09
N PHE A 63 -3.90 7.69 -22.03
CA PHE A 63 -3.84 8.42 -23.29
C PHE A 63 -5.10 8.18 -24.14
N LEU A 64 -5.53 6.93 -24.30
CA LEU A 64 -6.75 6.58 -25.04
C LEU A 64 -7.98 7.22 -24.41
N TYR A 65 -8.08 7.23 -23.09
CA TYR A 65 -9.19 7.87 -22.38
C TYR A 65 -9.19 9.40 -22.58
N ASP A 66 -8.03 10.04 -22.50
CA ASP A 66 -7.91 11.49 -22.75
C ASP A 66 -8.19 11.85 -24.22
N LEU A 67 -7.84 11.00 -25.17
CA LEU A 67 -8.20 11.16 -26.58
C LEU A 67 -9.73 11.09 -26.76
N PHE A 68 -10.39 10.11 -26.15
CA PHE A 68 -11.85 10.00 -26.15
C PHE A 68 -12.51 11.25 -25.54
N LEU A 69 -12.00 11.76 -24.42
CA LEU A 69 -12.52 13.00 -23.83
C LEU A 69 -12.39 14.17 -24.79
N ARG A 70 -11.23 14.36 -25.44
CA ARG A 70 -11.04 15.42 -26.44
C ARG A 70 -12.01 15.33 -27.60
N ILE A 71 -12.20 14.13 -28.17
CA ILE A 71 -13.12 13.91 -29.29
C ILE A 71 -14.58 14.19 -28.90
N THR A 72 -14.93 13.94 -27.63
CA THR A 72 -16.27 14.23 -27.09
C THR A 72 -16.42 15.65 -26.52
N GLY A 73 -15.45 16.54 -26.77
CA GLY A 73 -15.49 17.94 -26.34
C GLY A 73 -15.24 18.15 -24.83
N ARG A 74 -14.68 17.14 -24.14
CA ARG A 74 -14.38 17.16 -22.71
C ARG A 74 -12.88 17.38 -22.44
N GLU A 75 -12.56 17.94 -21.28
CA GLU A 75 -11.17 18.22 -20.91
C GLU A 75 -10.41 16.91 -20.55
N PRO A 76 -9.22 16.66 -21.13
CA PRO A 76 -8.38 15.51 -20.79
C PRO A 76 -7.83 15.65 -19.35
N ARG A 77 -7.82 14.54 -18.59
CA ARG A 77 -7.43 14.56 -17.17
C ARG A 77 -6.58 13.37 -16.72
N MET A 78 -6.65 12.23 -17.41
CA MET A 78 -6.08 10.97 -16.93
C MET A 78 -4.55 10.94 -17.04
N MET A 79 -3.96 11.48 -18.11
CA MET A 79 -2.50 11.55 -18.25
C MET A 79 -1.86 12.43 -17.17
N LYS A 80 -2.57 13.49 -16.73
CA LYS A 80 -2.13 14.34 -15.61
C LYS A 80 -2.11 13.54 -14.31
N THR A 81 -3.14 12.73 -14.06
CA THR A 81 -3.22 11.85 -12.88
C THR A 81 -2.10 10.79 -12.90
N ILE A 82 -1.91 10.08 -14.03
CA ILE A 82 -0.85 9.07 -14.16
C ILE A 82 0.55 9.67 -14.01
N THR A 83 0.77 10.88 -14.53
CA THR A 83 2.05 11.58 -14.38
C THR A 83 2.34 11.90 -12.91
N ARG A 84 1.33 12.33 -12.13
CA ARG A 84 1.48 12.57 -10.68
C ARG A 84 1.76 11.27 -9.93
N LEU A 85 1.07 10.19 -10.29
CA LEU A 85 1.29 8.85 -9.72
C LEU A 85 2.73 8.39 -9.95
N HIS A 86 3.25 8.49 -11.17
CA HIS A 86 4.63 8.10 -11.48
C HIS A 86 5.67 8.95 -10.76
N LYS A 87 5.44 10.26 -10.59
CA LYS A 87 6.32 11.10 -9.78
C LYS A 87 6.39 10.61 -8.33
N ALA A 88 5.26 10.25 -7.74
CA ALA A 88 5.23 9.67 -6.39
C ALA A 88 5.96 8.32 -6.34
N MET A 89 5.75 7.45 -7.33
CA MET A 89 6.44 6.16 -7.42
C MET A 89 7.97 6.32 -7.52
N MET A 90 8.48 7.27 -8.31
CA MET A 90 9.93 7.52 -8.41
C MET A 90 10.54 7.96 -7.08
N VAL A 91 9.82 8.76 -6.28
CA VAL A 91 10.29 9.16 -4.95
C VAL A 91 10.36 7.96 -4.00
N LEU A 92 9.44 7.00 -4.16
CA LEU A 92 9.38 5.79 -3.32
C LEU A 92 10.36 4.69 -3.78
N GLU A 93 10.80 4.71 -5.04
CA GLU A 93 11.60 3.64 -5.65
C GLU A 93 12.84 3.27 -4.83
N TYR A 94 13.57 4.25 -4.30
CA TYR A 94 14.72 4.00 -3.45
C TYR A 94 14.36 3.16 -2.22
N PHE A 95 13.24 3.51 -1.57
CA PHE A 95 12.76 2.85 -0.35
C PHE A 95 12.18 1.47 -0.61
N THR A 96 11.56 1.25 -1.77
CA THR A 96 10.94 -0.05 -2.10
C THR A 96 11.94 -1.04 -2.69
N SER A 97 13.02 -0.57 -3.30
CA SER A 97 14.00 -1.43 -4.00
C SER A 97 15.23 -1.79 -3.17
N HIS A 98 15.35 -1.25 -1.96
CA HIS A 98 16.42 -1.58 -1.03
C HIS A 98 15.85 -2.18 0.25
N SER A 99 16.69 -2.88 1.00
CA SER A 99 16.34 -3.46 2.29
C SER A 99 17.38 -3.06 3.32
N TRP A 100 16.91 -2.84 4.54
CA TRP A 100 17.76 -2.43 5.66
C TRP A 100 17.55 -3.41 6.81
N VAL A 101 18.67 -3.90 7.34
CA VAL A 101 18.68 -4.69 8.56
C VAL A 101 19.14 -3.78 9.69
N TRP A 102 18.26 -3.53 10.64
CA TRP A 102 18.57 -2.75 11.83
C TRP A 102 18.82 -3.67 13.01
N ASN A 103 19.81 -3.32 13.84
CA ASN A 103 20.03 -4.03 15.11
C ASN A 103 18.89 -3.69 16.09
N THR A 104 18.27 -4.74 16.65
CA THR A 104 17.13 -4.68 17.57
C THR A 104 17.47 -5.17 18.99
N ASP A 105 18.75 -5.34 19.32
CA ASP A 105 19.21 -5.91 20.59
C ASP A 105 18.81 -5.05 21.77
N ASN A 106 18.95 -3.72 21.66
CA ASN A 106 18.59 -2.78 22.72
C ASN A 106 17.08 -2.81 23.04
N VAL A 107 16.23 -2.89 22.01
CA VAL A 107 14.77 -3.02 22.18
C VAL A 107 14.43 -4.36 22.82
N THR A 108 15.08 -5.44 22.38
CA THR A 108 14.88 -6.77 22.94
C THR A 108 15.28 -6.84 24.41
N MET A 109 16.44 -6.25 24.76
CA MET A 109 16.89 -6.10 26.15
C MET A 109 15.88 -5.32 26.98
N LEU A 110 15.39 -4.18 26.48
CA LEU A 110 14.42 -3.35 27.20
C LEU A 110 13.12 -4.10 27.46
N ILE A 111 12.55 -4.76 26.44
CA ILE A 111 11.34 -5.59 26.60
C ILE A 111 11.55 -6.61 27.71
N ASN A 112 12.72 -7.28 27.75
CA ASN A 112 13.01 -8.30 28.75
C ASN A 112 13.14 -7.75 30.18
N GLN A 113 13.50 -6.47 30.34
CA GLN A 113 13.62 -5.81 31.64
C GLN A 113 12.30 -5.21 32.14
N LEU A 114 11.34 -4.95 31.25
CA LEU A 114 10.03 -4.42 31.65
C LEU A 114 9.22 -5.45 32.46
N GLY A 115 8.56 -4.95 33.50
CA GLY A 115 7.57 -5.69 34.25
C GLY A 115 6.34 -6.02 33.40
N ALA A 116 5.54 -7.01 33.84
CA ALA A 116 4.39 -7.48 33.07
C ALA A 116 3.35 -6.37 32.80
N GLU A 117 3.11 -5.48 33.76
CA GLU A 117 2.17 -4.37 33.59
C GLU A 117 2.69 -3.33 32.60
N ASP A 118 3.97 -2.95 32.67
CA ASP A 118 4.57 -1.99 31.73
C ASP A 118 4.55 -2.52 30.30
N ARG A 119 4.80 -3.83 30.10
CA ARG A 119 4.71 -4.45 28.76
C ARG A 119 3.30 -4.38 28.18
N LYS A 120 2.27 -4.45 29.01
CA LYS A 120 0.87 -4.34 28.57
C LYS A 120 0.51 -2.90 28.23
N VAL A 121 0.89 -1.95 29.09
CA VAL A 121 0.54 -0.53 28.94
C VAL A 121 1.32 0.11 27.78
N PHE A 122 2.60 -0.25 27.63
CA PHE A 122 3.50 0.30 26.62
C PHE A 122 3.99 -0.80 25.68
N ASN A 123 3.07 -1.39 24.92
CA ASN A 123 3.45 -2.45 23.98
C ASN A 123 4.14 -1.86 22.73
N PHE A 124 5.42 -2.16 22.56
CA PHE A 124 6.20 -1.89 21.34
C PHE A 124 6.84 -3.17 20.78
N ASP A 125 6.33 -4.34 21.16
CA ASP A 125 6.80 -5.62 20.64
C ASP A 125 6.18 -5.91 19.27
N VAL A 126 6.88 -5.49 18.22
CA VAL A 126 6.46 -5.68 16.82
C VAL A 126 6.32 -7.14 16.40
N ARG A 127 6.81 -8.11 17.18
CA ARG A 127 6.61 -9.55 16.92
C ARG A 127 5.15 -9.98 17.09
N GLN A 128 4.35 -9.18 17.81
CA GLN A 128 2.94 -9.43 18.02
C GLN A 128 2.06 -8.90 16.87
N LEU A 129 2.63 -8.18 15.90
CA LEU A 129 1.89 -7.70 14.74
C LEU A 129 1.49 -8.84 13.82
N HIS A 130 0.19 -8.96 13.56
CA HIS A 130 -0.36 -9.87 12.57
C HIS A 130 -0.57 -9.13 11.24
N TRP A 131 0.29 -9.39 10.25
CA TRP A 131 0.37 -8.60 9.01
C TRP A 131 -0.94 -8.57 8.21
N ALA A 132 -1.67 -9.68 8.18
CA ALA A 132 -2.95 -9.76 7.47
C ALA A 132 -3.99 -8.79 8.05
N GLU A 133 -4.16 -8.77 9.37
CA GLU A 133 -5.09 -7.88 10.06
C GLU A 133 -4.64 -6.42 9.99
N TYR A 134 -3.34 -6.19 10.14
CA TYR A 134 -2.76 -4.86 9.99
C TYR A 134 -3.02 -4.28 8.60
N MET A 135 -2.76 -5.07 7.54
CA MET A 135 -2.98 -4.62 6.17
C MET A 135 -4.46 -4.46 5.81
N GLU A 136 -5.33 -5.33 6.31
CA GLU A 136 -6.78 -5.15 6.14
C GLU A 136 -7.24 -3.84 6.79
N SER A 137 -6.82 -3.59 8.04
CA SER A 137 -7.13 -2.35 8.76
C SER A 137 -6.56 -1.11 8.05
N TYR A 138 -5.34 -1.21 7.52
CA TYR A 138 -4.71 -0.15 6.72
C TYR A 138 -5.52 0.17 5.45
N CYS A 139 -5.93 -0.85 4.70
CA CYS A 139 -6.73 -0.68 3.49
C CYS A 139 -8.12 -0.10 3.80
N MET A 140 -8.79 -0.60 4.83
CA MET A 140 -10.11 -0.10 5.25
C MET A 140 -10.03 1.33 5.79
N GLY A 141 -9.01 1.65 6.58
CA GLY A 141 -8.74 3.00 7.04
C GLY A 141 -8.43 3.96 5.89
N THR A 142 -7.69 3.51 4.87
CA THR A 142 -7.45 4.28 3.64
C THR A 142 -8.78 4.57 2.92
N LYS A 143 -9.64 3.57 2.75
CA LYS A 143 -10.97 3.74 2.14
C LYS A 143 -11.81 4.76 2.91
N GLN A 144 -11.89 4.64 4.23
CA GLN A 144 -12.74 5.48 5.06
C GLN A 144 -12.22 6.91 5.22
N TYR A 145 -10.94 7.06 5.57
CA TYR A 145 -10.40 8.34 6.03
C TYR A 145 -9.64 9.11 4.94
N LEU A 146 -8.95 8.42 4.03
CA LEU A 146 -8.22 9.08 2.94
C LEU A 146 -9.13 9.33 1.74
N LEU A 147 -9.96 8.33 1.40
CA LEU A 147 -10.85 8.41 0.23
C LEU A 147 -12.26 8.89 0.58
N ASN A 148 -12.59 9.05 1.87
CA ASN A 148 -13.91 9.48 2.36
C ASN A 148 -15.07 8.61 1.83
N GLU A 149 -14.85 7.31 1.66
CA GLU A 149 -15.90 6.36 1.26
C GLU A 149 -16.59 5.76 2.50
N GLU A 150 -17.92 5.69 2.50
CA GLU A 150 -18.65 5.10 3.61
C GLU A 150 -18.57 3.56 3.59
N LEU A 151 -18.34 2.95 4.75
CA LEU A 151 -18.32 1.48 4.86
C LEU A 151 -19.70 0.84 4.64
N SER A 152 -20.77 1.61 4.79
CA SER A 152 -22.15 1.23 4.45
C SER A 152 -22.32 0.93 2.94
N GLY A 153 -21.47 1.48 2.08
CA GLY A 153 -21.50 1.34 0.62
C GLY A 153 -20.92 0.03 0.07
N LEU A 154 -20.29 -0.80 0.92
CA LEU A 154 -19.65 -2.06 0.52
C LEU A 154 -20.56 -3.03 -0.27
N PRO A 155 -21.85 -3.23 0.09
CA PRO A 155 -22.75 -4.06 -0.70
C PRO A 155 -22.99 -3.55 -2.12
N ALA A 156 -23.05 -2.23 -2.33
CA ALA A 156 -23.23 -1.61 -3.64
C ALA A 156 -21.95 -1.68 -4.49
N ALA A 157 -20.80 -1.40 -3.87
CA ALA A 157 -19.49 -1.47 -4.54
C ALA A 157 -19.17 -2.89 -5.06
N ARG A 158 -19.62 -3.95 -4.36
CA ARG A 158 -19.49 -5.35 -4.83
C ARG A 158 -20.25 -5.64 -6.12
N LYS A 159 -21.35 -4.94 -6.40
CA LYS A 159 -22.16 -5.15 -7.62
C LYS A 159 -21.55 -4.49 -8.86
N HIS A 160 -20.84 -3.37 -8.71
CA HIS A 160 -20.21 -2.64 -9.82
C HIS A 160 -19.02 -3.34 -10.46
N LEU A 161 -18.52 -4.41 -9.84
CA LEU A 161 -17.29 -5.07 -10.27
C LEU A 161 -17.48 -6.54 -10.66
N ASN A 162 -18.74 -6.99 -10.77
CA ASN A 162 -19.12 -8.25 -11.38
C ASN A 162 -19.56 -8.01 -12.82
#